data_AF-A0A932PDM0-F1
#
_entry.id   AF-A0A932PDM0-F1
#
_cell.length_a   1.000
_cell.length_b   1.000
_cell.length_c   1.000
_cell.angle_alpha   90.00
_cell.angle_beta   90.00
_cell.angle_gamma   90.00
#
_symmetry.space_group_name_H-M   'P 1'
#
loop_
_entity.id
_entity.type
_entity.pdbx_description
1 polymer ?
#
loop_
_entity_poly.entity_id
_entity_poly.type
_entity_poly.pdbx_seq_one_letter_code
_entity_poly.pdbx_strand_id
1 'polypeptide(L)'
;MQTVRLSESVVLPWMRAATCIAVVLSSSAAAGADERTGEQIYRQMCASCHGPAGEGTEENHPDALAGDKSVAQLAEAIAETMPEDDPGTCTGDDAERVAAYIYDAFYSPAAQARNKPPRIELSRLTVRQYQNAVVDLIGSFSQPGQWGDERGLHGEYYDSRRTRRDQRVMERIDATVDFDYEAASPDPEKIGTDEFSASWEGSILAPDTGDYEFILETKNG
;
A
#
# COMPACT_ATOMS: atom_id res chain seq x y z
N MET A 1 -87.52 -25.17 -14.03
CA MET A 1 -88.80 -24.94 -13.34
C MET A 1 -88.49 -24.03 -12.16
N GLN A 2 -89.12 -22.83 -12.12
CA GLN A 2 -89.04 -21.85 -11.01
C GLN A 2 -87.63 -21.29 -10.74
N THR A 3 -87.38 -20.04 -10.36
CA THR A 3 -88.02 -19.00 -9.53
C THR A 3 -87.05 -17.80 -9.64
N VAL A 4 -87.29 -16.51 -9.38
CA VAL A 4 -88.40 -15.68 -8.91
C VAL A 4 -87.91 -14.23 -9.07
N ARG A 5 -88.82 -13.30 -9.32
CA ARG A 5 -88.63 -11.84 -9.32
C ARG A 5 -88.53 -11.27 -7.90
N LEU A 6 -87.78 -10.19 -7.69
CA LEU A 6 -88.06 -9.07 -6.76
C LEU A 6 -87.40 -7.78 -7.33
N SER A 7 -88.17 -6.81 -7.84
CA SER A 7 -88.62 -5.54 -7.20
C SER A 7 -87.47 -4.57 -6.87
N GLU A 8 -87.17 -3.60 -7.76
CA GLU A 8 -87.64 -2.19 -7.74
C GLU A 8 -87.13 -1.34 -6.57
N SER A 9 -86.39 -0.26 -6.88
CA SER A 9 -86.65 1.06 -6.28
C SER A 9 -85.88 2.20 -6.97
N VAL A 10 -86.65 3.02 -7.68
CA VAL A 10 -86.70 4.50 -7.67
C VAL A 10 -85.40 5.29 -7.87
N VAL A 11 -85.39 5.99 -9.01
CA VAL A 11 -84.47 7.05 -9.43
C VAL A 11 -85.13 8.40 -9.14
N LEU A 12 -84.37 9.43 -8.73
CA LEU A 12 -84.54 10.87 -8.99
C LEU A 12 -83.67 11.68 -7.97
N PRO A 13 -83.42 12.99 -8.14
CA PRO A 13 -82.48 13.62 -9.08
C PRO A 13 -81.65 14.71 -8.36
N TRP A 14 -80.85 15.53 -9.07
CA TRP A 14 -80.50 16.95 -8.80
C TRP A 14 -79.20 17.33 -9.54
N MET A 15 -79.26 18.18 -10.56
CA MET A 15 -79.10 19.65 -10.52
C MET A 15 -77.67 20.18 -10.23
N ARG A 16 -77.14 20.85 -11.27
CA ARG A 16 -76.40 22.14 -11.29
C ARG A 16 -74.86 22.19 -11.32
N ALA A 17 -74.45 23.20 -12.10
CA ALA A 17 -73.27 24.06 -12.02
C ALA A 17 -72.02 23.60 -12.82
N ALA A 18 -71.91 24.17 -14.03
CA ALA A 18 -70.65 24.27 -14.74
C ALA A 18 -69.82 25.41 -14.14
N THR A 19 -68.75 25.06 -13.42
CA THR A 19 -67.74 26.00 -12.92
C THR A 19 -66.50 25.86 -13.80
N CYS A 20 -66.24 26.86 -14.64
CA CYS A 20 -64.99 26.95 -15.39
C CYS A 20 -63.86 27.31 -14.42
N ILE A 21 -63.04 26.33 -14.04
CA ILE A 21 -61.79 26.54 -13.29
C ILE A 21 -60.74 27.01 -14.31
N ALA A 22 -60.44 28.32 -14.29
CA ALA A 22 -59.28 28.86 -14.99
C ALA A 22 -58.01 28.42 -14.23
N VAL A 23 -57.29 27.44 -14.77
CA VAL A 23 -55.98 27.04 -14.29
C VAL A 23 -54.98 28.13 -14.68
N VAL A 24 -54.59 28.97 -13.73
CA VAL A 24 -53.46 29.88 -13.88
C VAL A 24 -52.20 29.03 -13.78
N LEU A 25 -51.61 28.68 -14.92
CA LEU A 25 -50.26 28.13 -15.00
C LEU A 25 -49.27 29.24 -14.63
N SER A 26 -48.94 29.33 -13.35
CA SER A 26 -47.76 30.08 -12.90
C SER A 26 -46.51 29.34 -13.37
N SER A 27 -46.04 29.69 -14.56
CA SER A 27 -44.70 29.35 -15.02
C SER A 27 -43.68 30.14 -14.20
N SER A 28 -43.25 29.57 -13.08
CA SER A 28 -41.98 29.95 -12.46
C SER A 28 -40.87 29.47 -13.39
N ALA A 29 -40.51 30.29 -14.36
CA ALA A 29 -39.23 30.16 -15.05
C ALA A 29 -38.15 30.42 -13.99
N ALA A 30 -37.56 29.35 -13.46
CA ALA A 30 -36.30 29.44 -12.75
C ALA A 30 -35.29 30.04 -13.73
N ALA A 31 -34.71 31.18 -13.35
CA ALA A 31 -33.59 31.79 -14.04
C ALA A 31 -32.36 30.89 -13.85
N GLY A 32 -32.28 29.80 -14.60
CA GLY A 32 -31.02 29.10 -14.88
C GLY A 32 -30.41 29.75 -16.11
N ALA A 33 -29.75 30.90 -15.93
CA ALA A 33 -28.86 31.41 -16.95
C ALA A 33 -27.64 30.50 -16.98
N ASP A 34 -27.63 29.57 -17.93
CA ASP A 34 -26.47 28.82 -18.47
C ASP A 34 -25.22 28.82 -17.58
N GLU A 35 -25.30 28.09 -16.47
CA GLU A 35 -24.24 28.04 -15.46
C GLU A 35 -23.17 27.05 -15.93
N ARG A 36 -22.13 27.58 -16.59
CA ARG A 36 -21.04 26.78 -17.18
C ARG A 36 -20.33 25.96 -16.10
N THR A 37 -20.01 24.71 -16.39
CA THR A 37 -19.19 23.89 -15.49
C THR A 37 -17.73 24.36 -15.51
N GLY A 38 -16.97 24.06 -14.46
CA GLY A 38 -15.54 24.38 -14.40
C GLY A 38 -14.74 23.79 -15.57
N GLU A 39 -15.09 22.58 -16.02
CA GLU A 39 -14.50 21.96 -17.20
C GLU A 39 -14.81 22.73 -18.49
N GLN A 40 -16.06 23.20 -18.65
CA GLN A 40 -16.45 24.00 -19.81
C GLN A 40 -15.71 25.34 -19.83
N ILE A 41 -15.60 26.00 -18.69
CA ILE A 41 -14.84 27.25 -18.54
C ILE A 41 -13.36 27.00 -18.90
N TYR A 42 -12.76 25.94 -18.36
CA TYR A 42 -11.37 25.58 -18.65
C TYR A 42 -11.12 25.36 -20.15
N ARG A 43 -11.98 24.57 -20.81
CA ARG A 43 -11.85 24.28 -22.25
C ARG A 43 -12.03 25.52 -23.12
N GLN A 44 -12.86 26.48 -22.69
CA GLN A 44 -13.15 27.70 -23.47
C GLN A 44 -12.09 28.79 -23.26
N MET A 45 -11.54 28.91 -22.05
CA MET A 45 -10.75 30.09 -21.65
C MET A 45 -9.29 29.77 -21.26
N CYS A 46 -8.96 28.52 -20.94
CA CYS A 46 -7.66 28.18 -20.33
C CYS A 46 -6.84 27.18 -21.18
N ALA A 47 -7.50 26.20 -21.79
CA ALA A 47 -6.85 25.05 -22.41
C ALA A 47 -5.95 25.39 -23.61
N SER A 48 -6.19 26.51 -24.29
CA SER A 48 -5.34 26.96 -25.41
C SER A 48 -3.92 27.30 -24.96
N CYS A 49 -3.76 27.81 -23.74
CA CYS A 49 -2.47 28.23 -23.19
C CYS A 49 -1.87 27.18 -22.25
N HIS A 50 -2.70 26.50 -21.45
CA HIS A 50 -2.26 25.54 -20.44
C HIS A 50 -2.34 24.07 -20.86
N GLY A 51 -2.86 23.78 -22.05
CA GLY A 51 -3.10 22.41 -22.52
C GLY A 51 -4.44 21.82 -22.02
N PRO A 52 -4.99 20.81 -22.69
CA PRO A 52 -6.30 20.24 -22.37
C PRO A 52 -6.39 19.59 -20.98
N ALA A 53 -5.27 19.13 -20.43
CA ALA A 53 -5.15 18.51 -19.11
C ALA A 53 -4.18 19.28 -18.19
N GLY A 54 -3.90 20.56 -18.48
CA GLY A 54 -2.99 21.37 -17.69
C GLY A 54 -1.52 20.94 -17.82
N GLU A 55 -1.16 20.23 -18.89
CA GLU A 55 0.19 19.72 -19.13
C GLU A 55 1.19 20.79 -19.59
N GLY A 56 0.71 21.99 -19.92
CA GLY A 56 1.49 23.06 -20.52
C GLY A 56 1.52 22.99 -22.06
N THR A 57 2.00 24.06 -22.70
CA THR A 57 2.20 24.18 -24.15
C THR A 57 3.58 24.73 -24.44
N GLU A 58 4.22 24.29 -25.53
CA GLU A 58 5.60 24.74 -25.87
C GLU A 58 5.68 26.24 -26.16
N GLU A 59 4.60 26.85 -26.65
CA GLU A 59 4.60 28.22 -27.16
C GLU A 59 4.30 29.28 -26.09
N ASN A 60 3.45 28.96 -25.10
CA ASN A 60 3.00 29.94 -24.09
C ASN A 60 3.48 29.57 -22.69
N HIS A 61 3.02 28.42 -22.17
CA HIS A 61 3.26 28.00 -20.78
C HIS A 61 3.77 26.56 -20.75
N PRO A 62 5.09 26.31 -20.86
CA PRO A 62 5.64 24.97 -21.03
C PRO A 62 5.53 24.08 -19.79
N ASP A 63 5.32 24.69 -18.62
CA ASP A 63 5.19 23.98 -17.36
C ASP A 63 3.75 23.53 -17.11
N ALA A 64 3.61 22.30 -16.60
CA ALA A 64 2.32 21.78 -16.18
C ALA A 64 1.76 22.58 -14.99
N LEU A 65 0.44 22.78 -14.97
CA LEU A 65 -0.29 23.37 -13.86
C LEU A 65 -0.23 22.44 -12.66
N ALA A 66 0.73 22.69 -11.77
CA ALA A 66 0.98 21.92 -10.56
C ALA A 66 1.33 22.85 -9.39
N GLY A 67 0.85 22.50 -8.19
CA GLY A 67 1.22 23.22 -6.98
C GLY A 67 0.41 22.80 -5.76
N ASP A 68 0.41 23.66 -4.74
CA ASP A 68 -0.11 23.41 -3.40
C ASP A 68 -1.17 24.42 -2.94
N LYS A 69 -1.56 25.38 -3.80
CA LYS A 69 -2.64 26.32 -3.48
C LYS A 69 -3.94 25.58 -3.20
N SER A 70 -4.68 26.03 -2.20
CA SER A 70 -6.07 25.59 -2.00
C SER A 70 -6.97 26.06 -3.14
N VAL A 71 -8.14 25.44 -3.30
CA VAL A 71 -9.14 25.85 -4.31
C VAL A 71 -9.48 27.34 -4.20
N ALA A 72 -9.65 27.87 -2.99
CA ALA A 72 -9.96 29.29 -2.78
C ALA A 72 -8.81 30.21 -3.22
N GLN A 73 -7.57 29.88 -2.87
CA GLN A 73 -6.38 30.64 -3.30
C GLN A 73 -6.15 30.55 -4.81
N LEU A 74 -6.50 29.41 -5.41
CA LEU A 74 -6.43 29.23 -6.85
C LEU A 74 -7.51 30.06 -7.55
N ALA A 75 -8.73 30.08 -7.03
CA ALA A 75 -9.83 30.92 -7.54
C ALA A 75 -9.48 32.42 -7.48
N GLU A 76 -8.91 32.89 -6.37
CA GLU A 76 -8.44 34.27 -6.23
C GLU A 76 -7.36 34.60 -7.28
N ALA A 77 -6.36 33.73 -7.45
CA ALA A 77 -5.32 33.93 -8.45
C ALA A 77 -5.88 33.95 -9.88
N ILE A 78 -6.85 33.07 -10.19
CA ILE A 78 -7.52 33.03 -11.49
C ILE A 78 -8.32 34.32 -11.72
N ALA A 79 -9.07 34.77 -10.72
CA ALA A 79 -9.87 36.00 -10.79
C ALA A 79 -9.01 37.24 -11.05
N GLU A 80 -7.79 37.29 -10.51
CA GLU A 80 -6.90 38.44 -10.67
C GLU A 80 -6.11 38.42 -11.98
N THR A 81 -5.66 37.25 -12.43
CA THR A 81 -4.63 37.16 -13.47
C THR A 81 -5.10 36.55 -14.78
N MET A 82 -6.25 35.87 -14.79
CA MET A 82 -6.68 35.07 -15.93
C MET A 82 -7.97 35.57 -16.58
N PRO A 83 -8.09 35.41 -17.91
CA PRO A 83 -7.06 34.97 -18.87
C PRO A 83 -5.96 36.01 -19.11
N GLU A 84 -4.78 35.58 -19.58
CA GLU A 84 -3.63 36.47 -19.85
C GLU A 84 -3.97 37.60 -20.85
N ASP A 85 -4.78 37.31 -21.87
CA ASP A 85 -5.20 38.30 -22.87
C ASP A 85 -6.23 39.30 -22.36
N ASP A 86 -7.01 38.94 -21.33
CA ASP A 86 -8.08 39.78 -20.76
C ASP A 86 -8.32 39.51 -19.26
N PRO A 87 -7.39 39.94 -18.38
CA PRO A 87 -7.45 39.61 -16.95
C PRO A 87 -8.70 40.17 -16.28
N GLY A 88 -9.29 39.39 -15.37
CA GLY A 88 -10.50 39.79 -14.63
C GLY A 88 -11.82 39.43 -15.31
N THR A 89 -11.77 38.69 -16.43
CA THR A 89 -12.99 38.17 -17.08
C THR A 89 -13.45 36.82 -16.54
N CYS A 90 -12.57 36.04 -15.91
CA CYS A 90 -12.93 34.82 -15.19
C CYS A 90 -12.98 35.10 -13.69
N THR A 91 -14.08 35.68 -13.19
CA THR A 91 -14.21 36.13 -11.79
C THR A 91 -15.43 35.54 -11.09
N GLY A 92 -15.49 35.70 -9.76
CA GLY A 92 -16.59 35.21 -8.95
C GLY A 92 -16.79 33.70 -9.09
N ASP A 93 -18.04 33.28 -9.23
CA ASP A 93 -18.37 31.86 -9.29
C ASP A 93 -17.67 31.10 -10.45
N ASP A 94 -17.38 31.76 -11.58
CA ASP A 94 -16.67 31.11 -12.69
C ASP A 94 -15.23 30.76 -12.31
N ALA A 95 -14.56 31.65 -11.58
CA ALA A 95 -13.22 31.42 -11.02
C ALA A 95 -13.24 30.26 -10.02
N GLU A 96 -14.27 30.19 -9.16
CA GLU A 96 -14.42 29.11 -8.18
C GLU A 96 -14.65 27.76 -8.86
N ARG A 97 -15.55 27.71 -9.85
CA ARG A 97 -15.87 26.47 -10.58
C ARG A 97 -14.66 25.96 -11.35
N VAL A 98 -13.94 26.83 -12.06
CA VAL A 98 -12.76 26.41 -12.84
C VAL A 98 -11.59 26.04 -11.92
N ALA A 99 -11.41 26.74 -10.79
CA ALA A 99 -10.39 26.38 -9.80
C ALA A 99 -10.64 25.00 -9.21
N ALA A 100 -11.90 24.68 -8.86
CA ALA A 100 -12.27 23.35 -8.36
C ALA A 100 -11.96 22.26 -9.40
N TYR A 101 -12.32 22.50 -10.67
CA TYR A 101 -12.00 21.58 -11.76
C TYR A 101 -10.48 21.37 -11.92
N ILE A 102 -9.70 22.46 -12.00
CA ILE A 102 -8.23 22.40 -12.12
C ILE A 102 -7.61 21.61 -10.97
N TYR A 103 -8.03 21.91 -9.73
CA TYR A 103 -7.52 21.28 -8.51
C TYR A 103 -7.70 19.76 -8.53
N ASP A 104 -8.91 19.31 -8.88
CA ASP A 104 -9.26 17.88 -8.88
C ASP A 104 -8.76 17.13 -10.12
N ALA A 105 -8.73 17.80 -11.28
CA ALA A 105 -8.36 17.15 -12.53
C ALA A 105 -6.85 16.92 -12.65
N PHE A 106 -6.01 17.90 -12.29
CA PHE A 106 -4.56 17.79 -12.52
C PHE A 106 -3.65 18.57 -11.57
N TYR A 107 -4.12 19.62 -10.89
CA TYR A 107 -3.24 20.51 -10.11
C TYR A 107 -2.82 19.98 -8.74
N SER A 108 -3.72 19.34 -7.99
CA SER A 108 -3.44 18.89 -6.61
C SER A 108 -2.44 17.72 -6.54
N PRO A 109 -1.73 17.52 -5.42
CA PRO A 109 -0.84 16.37 -5.23
C PRO A 109 -1.54 15.02 -5.48
N ALA A 110 -2.81 14.90 -5.09
CA ALA A 110 -3.62 13.72 -5.33
C ALA A 110 -3.93 13.53 -6.82
N ALA A 111 -4.27 14.60 -7.55
CA ALA A 111 -4.49 14.54 -8.99
C ALA A 111 -3.21 14.19 -9.76
N GLN A 112 -2.08 14.81 -9.39
CA GLN A 112 -0.77 14.50 -9.96
C GLN A 112 -0.39 13.03 -9.77
N ALA A 113 -0.59 12.47 -8.57
CA ALA A 113 -0.32 11.07 -8.30
C ALA A 113 -1.21 10.12 -9.12
N ARG A 114 -2.47 10.49 -9.38
CA ARG A 114 -3.37 9.72 -10.26
C ARG A 114 -2.94 9.77 -11.73
N ASN A 115 -2.55 10.96 -12.21
CA ASN A 115 -2.27 11.19 -13.63
C ASN A 115 -0.84 10.76 -14.03
N LYS A 116 0.09 10.77 -13.09
CA LYS A 116 1.49 10.36 -13.31
C LYS A 116 1.91 9.38 -12.21
N PRO A 117 1.39 8.14 -12.23
CA PRO A 117 1.76 7.15 -11.24
C PRO A 117 3.29 6.95 -11.25
N PRO A 118 3.93 6.79 -10.08
CA PRO A 118 5.35 6.51 -10.02
C PRO A 118 5.63 5.25 -10.85
N ARG A 119 6.51 5.37 -11.85
CA ARG A 119 6.92 4.21 -12.63
C ARG A 119 7.67 3.27 -11.70
N ILE A 120 7.31 1.99 -11.73
CA ILE A 120 8.12 0.94 -11.12
C ILE A 120 9.38 0.82 -11.97
N GLU A 121 10.40 1.59 -11.64
CA GLU A 121 11.72 1.44 -12.24
C GLU A 121 12.47 0.32 -11.49
N LEU A 122 13.05 -0.59 -12.26
CA LEU A 122 13.92 -1.62 -11.71
C LEU A 122 15.15 -0.94 -11.10
N SER A 123 15.27 -1.05 -9.77
CA SER A 123 16.44 -0.53 -9.07
C SER A 123 17.69 -1.28 -9.51
N ARG A 124 18.74 -0.54 -9.90
CA ARG A 124 20.07 -1.12 -10.10
C ARG A 124 20.68 -1.45 -8.74
N LEU A 125 20.53 -2.69 -8.32
CA LEU A 125 21.08 -3.17 -7.06
C LEU A 125 22.60 -3.28 -7.14
N THR A 126 23.28 -2.89 -6.06
CA THR A 126 24.67 -3.29 -5.83
C THR A 126 24.75 -4.82 -5.68
N VAL A 127 25.95 -5.39 -5.83
CA VAL A 127 26.15 -6.86 -5.71
C VAL A 127 25.57 -7.40 -4.40
N ARG A 128 25.81 -6.72 -3.26
CA ARG A 128 25.27 -7.12 -1.95
C ARG A 128 23.75 -7.03 -1.88
N GLN A 129 23.17 -5.96 -2.41
CA GLN A 129 21.71 -5.79 -2.44
C GLN A 129 21.04 -6.86 -3.31
N TYR A 130 21.65 -7.22 -4.45
CA TYR A 130 21.16 -8.29 -5.30
C TYR A 130 21.21 -9.64 -4.59
N GLN A 131 22.33 -9.97 -3.95
CA GLN A 131 22.47 -11.21 -3.19
C GLN A 131 21.42 -11.32 -2.09
N ASN A 132 21.24 -10.27 -1.27
CA ASN A 132 20.23 -10.27 -0.21
C ASN A 132 18.81 -10.41 -0.77
N ALA A 133 18.45 -9.64 -1.80
CA ALA A 133 17.12 -9.70 -2.41
C ALA A 133 16.82 -11.09 -3.00
N VAL A 134 17.82 -11.74 -3.60
CA VAL A 134 17.67 -13.11 -4.12
C VAL A 134 17.57 -14.13 -2.98
N VAL A 135 18.36 -13.99 -1.91
CA VAL A 135 18.28 -14.86 -0.73
C VAL A 135 16.90 -14.75 -0.08
N ASP A 136 16.38 -13.55 0.10
CA ASP A 136 15.04 -13.33 0.67
C ASP A 136 13.95 -13.94 -0.23
N LEU A 137 14.06 -13.74 -1.54
CA LEU A 137 13.13 -14.30 -2.52
C LEU A 137 13.16 -15.84 -2.51
N ILE A 138 14.33 -16.46 -2.59
CA ILE A 138 14.48 -17.92 -2.56
C ILE A 138 14.06 -18.48 -1.20
N GLY A 139 14.42 -17.78 -0.11
CA GLY A 139 14.03 -18.11 1.25
C GLY A 139 12.52 -18.14 1.42
N SER A 140 11.80 -17.23 0.77
CA SER A 140 10.33 -17.17 0.84
C SER A 140 9.62 -18.40 0.25
N PHE A 141 10.27 -19.13 -0.68
CA PHE A 141 9.73 -20.37 -1.26
C PHE A 141 10.08 -21.60 -0.44
N SER A 142 11.06 -21.50 0.46
CA SER A 142 11.44 -22.57 1.37
C SER A 142 10.59 -22.47 2.63
N GLN A 143 10.06 -23.59 3.13
CA GLN A 143 9.52 -23.58 4.49
C GLN A 143 10.66 -23.25 5.45
N PRO A 144 10.48 -22.27 6.36
CA PRO A 144 11.45 -22.06 7.43
C PRO A 144 11.69 -23.40 8.13
N GLY A 145 12.95 -23.80 8.28
CA GLY A 145 13.28 -24.95 9.10
C GLY A 145 12.62 -24.78 10.47
N GLN A 146 11.89 -25.80 10.92
CA GLN A 146 11.33 -25.77 12.27
C GLN A 146 12.49 -25.93 13.25
N TRP A 147 12.73 -24.89 14.03
CA TRP A 147 13.66 -24.95 15.15
C TRP A 147 13.01 -25.76 16.27
N GLY A 148 13.75 -26.70 16.84
CA GLY A 148 13.34 -27.36 18.08
C GLY A 148 13.41 -26.40 19.26
N ASP A 149 12.67 -26.70 20.32
CA ASP A 149 12.73 -25.94 21.58
C ASP A 149 14.04 -26.21 22.37
N GLU A 150 14.77 -27.26 22.01
CA GLU A 150 16.04 -27.62 22.64
C GLU A 150 17.12 -26.59 22.31
N ARG A 151 17.82 -26.13 23.35
CA ARG A 151 18.91 -25.16 23.24
C ARG A 151 20.23 -25.85 23.55
N GLY A 152 21.21 -25.61 22.69
CA GLY A 152 22.54 -26.20 22.78
C GLY A 152 22.82 -27.13 21.60
N LEU A 153 23.95 -27.82 21.68
CA LEU A 153 24.39 -28.82 20.70
C LEU A 153 24.37 -30.20 21.36
N HIS A 154 23.99 -31.20 20.59
CA HIS A 154 24.06 -32.58 21.03
C HIS A 154 25.52 -33.04 21.03
N GLY A 155 26.09 -33.22 22.22
CA GLY A 155 27.46 -33.65 22.45
C GLY A 155 27.53 -35.15 22.73
N GLU A 156 28.26 -35.89 21.90
CA GLU A 156 28.64 -37.28 22.12
C GLU A 156 30.10 -37.36 22.55
N TYR A 157 30.38 -38.15 23.59
CA TYR A 157 31.71 -38.27 24.21
C TYR A 157 32.22 -39.71 24.19
N TYR A 158 33.51 -39.86 23.92
CA TYR A 158 34.17 -41.12 23.64
C TYR A 158 35.43 -41.27 24.49
N ASP A 159 35.61 -42.42 25.14
CA ASP A 159 36.83 -42.78 25.89
C ASP A 159 37.91 -43.33 24.94
N SER A 160 38.14 -42.60 23.85
CA SER A 160 39.21 -42.84 22.89
C SER A 160 39.40 -41.63 21.98
N ARG A 161 40.52 -41.60 21.25
CA ARG A 161 40.78 -40.55 20.24
C ARG A 161 39.86 -40.59 19.02
N ARG A 162 39.09 -41.66 18.82
CA ARG A 162 38.28 -41.83 17.61
C ARG A 162 36.80 -41.85 17.97
N THR A 163 36.01 -41.13 17.18
CA THR A 163 34.55 -41.10 17.28
C THR A 163 33.93 -42.38 16.71
N ARG A 164 34.07 -43.48 17.45
CA ARG A 164 33.49 -44.79 17.10
C ARG A 164 32.26 -45.06 17.96
N ARG A 165 31.13 -45.37 17.33
CA ARG A 165 29.83 -45.56 18.00
C ARG A 165 29.86 -46.57 19.15
N ASP A 166 30.65 -47.64 19.04
CA ASP A 166 30.82 -48.67 20.07
C ASP A 166 31.65 -48.21 21.29
N GLN A 167 32.32 -47.07 21.18
CA GLN A 167 33.18 -46.48 22.22
C GLN A 167 32.58 -45.19 22.81
N ARG A 168 31.32 -44.89 22.48
CA ARG A 168 30.59 -43.76 23.07
C ARG A 168 30.22 -44.11 24.50
N VAL A 169 30.63 -43.26 25.44
CA VAL A 169 30.44 -43.50 26.89
C VAL A 169 29.47 -42.52 27.53
N MET A 170 29.18 -41.40 26.86
CA MET A 170 28.32 -40.35 27.38
C MET A 170 27.70 -39.51 26.25
N GLU A 171 26.48 -39.03 26.49
CA GLU A 171 25.76 -38.08 25.64
C GLU A 171 25.15 -36.99 26.54
N ARG A 172 25.19 -35.73 26.09
CA ARG A 172 24.47 -34.62 26.74
C ARG A 172 24.19 -33.48 25.76
N ILE A 173 23.29 -32.58 26.15
CA ILE A 173 23.09 -31.31 25.47
C ILE A 173 24.01 -30.26 26.11
N ASP A 174 24.93 -29.71 25.33
CA ASP A 174 25.85 -28.65 25.76
C ASP A 174 25.32 -27.29 25.29
N ALA A 175 25.02 -26.40 26.24
CA ALA A 175 24.48 -25.08 25.92
C ALA A 175 25.45 -24.24 25.06
N THR A 176 26.75 -24.40 25.31
CA THR A 176 27.87 -23.76 24.59
C THR A 176 29.02 -24.75 24.47
N VAL A 177 29.81 -24.65 23.39
CA VAL A 177 31.08 -25.37 23.26
C VAL A 177 32.20 -24.45 23.72
N ASP A 178 32.39 -24.44 25.03
CA ASP A 178 33.43 -23.65 25.72
C ASP A 178 33.90 -24.43 26.94
N PHE A 179 34.99 -25.19 26.79
CA PHE A 179 35.46 -26.14 27.78
C PHE A 179 36.96 -26.03 27.99
N ASP A 180 37.38 -25.89 29.25
CA ASP A 180 38.75 -26.15 29.68
C ASP A 180 38.75 -27.30 30.69
N TYR A 181 39.21 -28.47 30.23
CA TYR A 181 39.27 -29.68 31.06
C TYR A 181 40.58 -29.79 31.85
N GLU A 182 41.58 -28.91 31.61
CA GLU A 182 42.91 -28.97 32.22
C GLU A 182 43.54 -30.39 32.18
N ALA A 183 43.66 -31.06 33.34
CA ALA A 183 44.17 -32.42 33.49
C ALA A 183 43.06 -33.46 33.74
N ALA A 184 41.79 -33.04 33.73
CA ALA A 184 40.63 -33.88 33.91
C ALA A 184 40.00 -34.28 32.56
N SER A 185 38.96 -35.11 32.62
CA SER A 185 38.11 -35.47 31.48
C SER A 185 36.70 -34.88 31.66
N PRO A 186 35.85 -34.90 30.62
CA PRO A 186 34.48 -34.38 30.72
C PRO A 186 33.61 -35.06 31.79
N ASP A 187 33.92 -36.31 32.11
CA ASP A 187 33.34 -37.09 33.21
C ASP A 187 34.38 -38.13 33.69
N PRO A 188 35.10 -37.88 34.80
CA PRO A 188 36.18 -38.75 35.28
C PRO A 188 35.74 -40.16 35.68
N GLU A 189 34.43 -40.40 35.89
CA GLU A 189 33.93 -41.73 36.20
C GLU A 189 33.76 -42.59 34.94
N LYS A 190 33.62 -41.96 33.77
CA LYS A 190 33.33 -42.63 32.49
C LYS A 190 34.42 -42.50 31.43
N ILE A 191 35.27 -41.47 31.54
CA ILE A 191 36.27 -41.11 30.55
C ILE A 191 37.63 -40.98 31.24
N GLY A 192 38.64 -41.70 30.75
CA GLY A 192 40.01 -41.58 31.21
C GLY A 192 40.62 -40.21 30.88
N THR A 193 41.68 -39.83 31.58
CA THR A 193 42.35 -38.53 31.40
C THR A 193 43.37 -38.53 30.26
N ASP A 194 43.72 -39.72 29.74
CA ASP A 194 44.83 -39.88 28.79
C ASP A 194 44.42 -39.56 27.35
N GLU A 195 43.22 -40.00 26.94
CA GLU A 195 42.69 -39.73 25.60
C GLU A 195 41.16 -39.80 25.56
N PHE A 196 40.54 -38.80 24.94
CA PHE A 196 39.11 -38.79 24.69
C PHE A 196 38.81 -37.98 23.42
N SER A 197 37.58 -38.10 22.92
CA SER A 197 37.07 -37.26 21.84
C SER A 197 35.62 -36.88 22.08
N ALA A 198 35.19 -35.78 21.45
CA ALA A 198 33.82 -35.29 21.52
C ALA A 198 33.34 -34.86 20.14
N SER A 199 32.06 -35.09 19.85
CA SER A 199 31.39 -34.68 18.62
C SER A 199 30.14 -33.89 18.98
N TRP A 200 30.04 -32.66 18.46
CA TRP A 200 28.86 -31.82 18.65
C TRP A 200 28.08 -31.71 17.34
N GLU A 201 26.79 -32.04 17.40
CA GLU A 201 25.87 -31.94 16.26
C GLU A 201 24.70 -31.01 16.62
N GLY A 202 24.30 -30.16 15.65
CA GLY A 202 23.17 -29.27 15.81
C GLY A 202 23.12 -28.16 14.78
N SER A 203 22.42 -27.09 15.10
CA SER A 203 22.24 -25.93 14.23
C SER A 203 22.56 -24.65 15.00
N ILE A 204 23.14 -23.67 14.29
CA ILE A 204 23.45 -22.35 14.84
C ILE A 204 22.49 -21.35 14.22
N LEU A 205 21.83 -20.56 15.07
CA LEU A 205 20.98 -19.46 14.63
C LEU A 205 21.85 -18.20 14.47
N ALA A 206 22.01 -17.75 13.23
CA ALA A 206 22.61 -16.45 12.96
C ALA A 206 21.66 -15.34 13.44
N PRO A 207 22.10 -14.42 14.33
CA PRO A 207 21.24 -13.34 14.80
C PRO A 207 20.85 -12.36 13.70
N ASP A 208 21.76 -12.13 12.74
CA ASP A 208 21.59 -11.20 11.63
C ASP A 208 22.07 -11.82 10.31
N THR A 209 21.58 -11.31 9.17
CA THR A 209 22.12 -11.70 7.86
C THR A 209 23.49 -11.05 7.63
N GLY A 210 24.52 -11.85 7.35
CA GLY A 210 25.86 -11.35 7.07
C GLY A 210 26.91 -12.45 6.96
N ASP A 211 28.16 -12.03 6.81
CA ASP A 211 29.31 -12.92 6.82
C ASP A 211 29.69 -13.25 8.27
N TYR A 212 29.88 -14.53 8.56
CA TYR A 212 30.29 -15.03 9.87
C TYR A 212 31.63 -15.76 9.76
N GLU A 213 32.49 -15.54 10.75
CA GLU A 213 33.74 -16.28 10.93
C GLU A 213 33.59 -17.22 12.13
N PHE A 214 33.91 -18.50 11.94
CA PHE A 214 33.96 -19.50 13.01
C PHE A 214 35.41 -19.70 13.43
N ILE A 215 35.70 -19.43 14.70
CA ILE A 215 37.02 -19.59 15.30
C ILE A 215 36.99 -20.80 16.22
N LEU A 216 37.94 -21.71 16.04
CA LEU A 216 38.11 -22.89 16.88
C LEU A 216 39.47 -22.80 17.59
N GLU A 217 39.44 -22.77 18.92
CA GLU A 217 40.63 -22.87 19.75
C GLU A 217 40.66 -24.25 20.43
N THR A 218 41.69 -25.04 20.16
CA THR A 218 41.88 -26.35 20.78
C THR A 218 43.33 -26.48 21.24
N LYS A 219 43.54 -27.05 22.43
CA LYS A 219 44.91 -27.36 22.92
C LYS A 219 45.50 -28.58 22.19
N ASN A 220 44.64 -29.51 21.77
CA ASN A 220 44.98 -30.74 21.05
C ASN A 220 43.95 -30.95 19.93
N GLY A 221 44.41 -31.30 18.71
CA GLY A 221 43.56 -31.51 17.53
C GLY A 221 43.73 -32.88 16.91
#